data_AF-M4DGY4-F1
#
_entry.id   AF-M4DGY4-F1
#
_cell.length_a   1.000
_cell.length_b   1.000
_cell.length_c   1.000
_cell.angle_alpha   90.00
_cell.angle_beta   90.00
_cell.angle_gamma   90.00
#
_symmetry.space_group_name_H-M   'P 1'
#
loop_
_entity.id
_entity.type
_entity.pdbx_description
1 polymer ?
#
loop_
_entity_poly.entity_id
_entity_poly.type
_entity_poly.pdbx_seq_one_letter_code
_entity_poly.pdbx_strand_id
1 'polypeptide(L)'
;MWRFLPAAMIFYLSLFTNSELLLHANVDTFIVFRSAVPIFVAVGETLFLHQPWPNVKTWGALATIFGGSFLYVLTDYQFTVAAYAWAVAYLVSMTIDFVYIKHVVMTIGLNTWGLVLYNNLEALLLFPIELLIMGELKKIKHEITVESDWYEMQVVLPVGLSCLFGLAISFFGFSCRRAISATGFTVLGIVNKLLTVVINLVVWDKHSTFVGTLGLLICMFGGVMYQQSTVKKPTQEEKPQEEEEEKLLEMQENKESIVEVKEDVKVEEKV
;
A
#
# COMPACT_ATOMS: atom_id res chain seq x y z
N MET A 1 16.61 14.56 0.00
CA MET A 1 15.40 15.42 0.01
C MET A 1 14.83 15.60 -1.40
N TRP A 2 15.56 16.18 -2.36
CA TRP A 2 15.05 16.41 -3.73
C TRP A 2 14.60 15.16 -4.52
N ARG A 3 15.14 13.96 -4.21
CA ARG A 3 14.70 12.70 -4.84
C ARG A 3 13.35 12.20 -4.31
N PHE A 4 12.95 12.66 -3.12
CA PHE A 4 11.69 12.32 -2.47
C PHE A 4 10.59 13.31 -2.87
N LEU A 5 10.92 14.58 -3.13
CA LEU A 5 9.99 15.66 -3.50
C LEU A 5 8.91 15.28 -4.55
N PRO A 6 9.23 14.54 -5.64
CA PRO A 6 8.22 14.10 -6.58
C PRO A 6 7.23 13.09 -5.99
N ALA A 7 7.67 12.28 -5.01
CA ALA A 7 6.84 11.30 -4.33
C ALA A 7 5.74 11.97 -3.51
N ALA A 8 6.02 12.98 -2.68
CA ALA A 8 4.93 13.63 -1.95
C ALA A 8 4.07 14.50 -2.85
N MET A 9 4.59 15.06 -3.95
CA MET A 9 3.74 15.75 -4.93
C MET A 9 2.73 14.80 -5.57
N ILE A 10 3.17 13.59 -5.94
CA ILE A 10 2.28 12.54 -6.48
C ILE A 10 1.30 12.07 -5.41
N PHE A 11 1.77 11.82 -4.19
CA PHE A 11 0.94 11.42 -3.06
C PHE A 11 -0.13 12.48 -2.77
N TYR A 12 0.26 13.76 -2.72
CA TYR A 12 -0.65 14.88 -2.54
C TYR A 12 -1.69 14.97 -3.66
N LEU A 13 -1.26 14.84 -4.92
CA LEU A 13 -2.20 14.82 -6.06
C LEU A 13 -3.20 13.67 -5.94
N SER A 14 -2.76 12.50 -5.47
CA SER A 14 -3.64 11.34 -5.22
C SER A 14 -4.63 11.61 -4.08
N LEU A 15 -4.22 12.32 -3.03
CA LEU A 15 -5.07 12.71 -1.91
C LEU A 15 -6.10 13.75 -2.35
N PHE A 16 -5.67 14.78 -3.08
CA PHE A 16 -6.54 15.83 -3.60
C PHE A 16 -7.62 15.27 -4.53
N THR A 17 -7.22 14.47 -5.53
CA THR A 17 -8.16 13.83 -6.47
C THR A 17 -9.13 12.87 -5.78
N ASN A 18 -8.70 12.20 -4.69
CA ASN A 18 -9.56 11.36 -3.86
C ASN A 18 -10.61 12.20 -3.10
N SER A 19 -10.21 13.31 -2.48
CA SER A 19 -11.13 14.22 -1.79
C SER A 19 -12.16 14.84 -2.74
N GLU A 20 -11.73 15.34 -3.90
CA GLU A 20 -12.62 15.90 -4.93
C GLU A 20 -13.60 14.87 -5.48
N LEU A 21 -13.15 13.62 -5.69
CA LEU A 21 -14.03 12.53 -6.11
C LEU A 21 -15.10 12.25 -5.06
N LEU A 22 -14.75 12.21 -3.78
CA LEU A 22 -15.71 11.99 -2.69
C LEU A 22 -16.70 13.15 -2.53
N LEU A 23 -16.35 14.36 -2.95
CA LEU A 23 -17.26 15.50 -2.92
C LEU A 23 -18.35 15.41 -4.00
N HIS A 24 -18.04 14.78 -5.13
CA HIS A 24 -18.93 14.70 -6.29
C HIS A 24 -19.57 13.30 -6.49
N ALA A 25 -19.07 12.26 -5.81
CA ALA A 25 -19.51 10.88 -5.98
C ALA A 25 -19.92 10.23 -4.66
N ASN A 26 -20.92 9.35 -4.72
CA ASN A 26 -21.25 8.48 -3.59
C ASN A 26 -20.09 7.52 -3.25
N VAL A 27 -20.04 7.10 -1.99
CA VAL A 27 -19.05 6.16 -1.48
C VAL A 27 -19.05 4.84 -2.28
N ASP A 28 -20.20 4.44 -2.80
CA ASP A 28 -20.36 3.20 -3.57
C ASP A 28 -19.70 3.28 -4.95
N THR A 29 -19.92 4.37 -5.69
CA THR A 29 -19.23 4.68 -6.94
C THR A 29 -17.72 4.74 -6.75
N PHE A 30 -17.27 5.34 -5.65
CA PHE A 30 -15.86 5.41 -5.30
C PHE A 30 -15.22 4.03 -5.06
N ILE A 31 -15.97 3.07 -4.51
CA ILE A 31 -15.51 1.69 -4.31
C ILE A 31 -15.24 1.00 -5.65
N VAL A 32 -16.08 1.23 -6.67
CA VAL A 32 -15.88 0.66 -8.02
C VAL A 32 -14.59 1.16 -8.65
N PHE A 33 -14.38 2.48 -8.68
CA PHE A 33 -13.15 3.02 -9.26
C PHE A 33 -11.90 2.57 -8.51
N ARG A 34 -11.97 2.51 -7.19
CA ARG A 34 -10.86 1.95 -6.39
C ARG A 34 -10.60 0.48 -6.72
N SER A 35 -11.64 -0.33 -6.93
CA SER A 35 -11.48 -1.75 -7.27
C SER A 35 -10.81 -1.98 -8.64
N ALA A 36 -10.82 -0.97 -9.53
CA ALA A 36 -10.12 -1.00 -10.80
C ALA A 36 -8.62 -0.68 -10.66
N VAL A 37 -8.20 0.07 -9.63
CA VAL A 37 -6.81 0.51 -9.42
C VAL A 37 -5.79 -0.65 -9.51
N PRO A 38 -6.00 -1.83 -8.89
CA PRO A 38 -5.04 -2.94 -8.97
C PRO A 38 -4.76 -3.43 -10.38
N ILE A 39 -5.74 -3.34 -11.29
CA ILE A 39 -5.56 -3.73 -12.69
C ILE A 39 -4.55 -2.81 -13.36
N PHE A 40 -4.71 -1.50 -13.18
CA PHE A 40 -3.80 -0.50 -13.73
C PHE A 40 -2.43 -0.54 -13.04
N VAL A 41 -2.39 -0.77 -11.73
CA VAL A 41 -1.14 -0.92 -10.98
C VAL A 41 -0.39 -2.18 -11.40
N ALA A 42 -1.06 -3.29 -11.69
CA ALA A 42 -0.41 -4.49 -12.21
C ALA A 42 0.28 -4.23 -13.56
N VAL A 43 -0.40 -3.51 -14.46
CA VAL A 43 0.18 -3.09 -15.74
C VAL A 43 1.35 -2.13 -15.51
N GLY A 44 1.18 -1.13 -14.63
CA GLY A 44 2.22 -0.15 -14.32
C GLY A 44 3.45 -0.78 -13.66
N GLU A 45 3.26 -1.77 -12.78
CA GLU A 45 4.34 -2.51 -12.14
C GLU A 45 5.14 -3.33 -13.17
N THR A 46 4.47 -3.98 -14.12
CA THR A 46 5.15 -4.68 -15.22
C THR A 46 5.91 -3.74 -16.15
N LEU A 47 5.32 -2.60 -16.52
CA LEU A 47 5.93 -1.66 -17.47
C LEU A 47 7.04 -0.80 -16.86
N PHE A 48 6.84 -0.26 -15.65
CA PHE A 48 7.77 0.70 -15.05
C PHE A 48 8.77 0.03 -14.10
N LEU A 49 8.39 -1.02 -13.37
CA LEU A 49 9.28 -1.74 -12.45
C LEU A 49 9.92 -2.98 -13.10
N HIS A 50 9.65 -3.23 -14.39
CA HIS A 50 10.18 -4.36 -15.17
C HIS A 50 9.93 -5.73 -14.51
N GLN A 51 8.82 -5.86 -13.78
CA GLN A 51 8.40 -7.11 -13.15
C GLN A 51 7.75 -8.04 -14.18
N PRO A 52 7.81 -9.38 -14.01
CA PRO A 52 7.15 -10.31 -14.92
C PRO A 52 5.64 -10.07 -14.99
N TRP A 53 5.04 -10.36 -16.14
CA TRP A 53 3.59 -10.25 -16.31
C TRP A 53 2.84 -11.17 -15.32
N PRO A 54 1.72 -10.70 -14.74
CA PRO A 54 0.92 -11.53 -13.84
C PRO A 54 0.38 -12.78 -14.55
N ASN A 55 0.30 -13.88 -13.79
CA ASN A 55 -0.33 -15.12 -14.27
C ASN A 55 -1.81 -14.89 -14.60
N VAL A 56 -2.36 -15.72 -15.49
CA VAL A 56 -3.79 -15.69 -15.86
C VAL A 56 -4.72 -15.82 -14.64
N LYS A 57 -4.29 -16.57 -13.61
CA LYS A 57 -5.02 -16.70 -12.34
C LYS A 57 -5.09 -15.36 -11.58
N THR A 58 -4.02 -14.58 -11.59
CA THR A 58 -3.96 -13.25 -10.97
C THR A 58 -4.85 -12.28 -11.72
N TRP A 59 -4.81 -12.29 -13.07
CA TRP A 59 -5.74 -11.52 -13.89
C TRP A 59 -7.21 -11.87 -13.64
N GLY A 60 -7.53 -13.16 -13.53
CA GLY A 60 -8.87 -13.63 -13.16
C GLY A 60 -9.32 -13.15 -11.78
N ALA A 61 -8.40 -13.13 -10.80
CA ALA A 61 -8.69 -12.61 -9.47
C ALA A 61 -8.97 -11.09 -9.48
N LEU A 62 -8.16 -10.31 -10.19
CA LEU A 62 -8.37 -8.87 -10.35
C LEU A 62 -9.68 -8.56 -11.08
N ALA A 63 -10.00 -9.32 -12.13
CA ALA A 63 -11.27 -9.21 -12.84
C ALA A 63 -12.47 -9.56 -11.94
N THR A 64 -12.31 -10.54 -11.04
CA THR A 64 -13.36 -10.90 -10.07
C THR A 64 -13.60 -9.79 -9.05
N ILE A 65 -12.54 -9.14 -8.56
CA ILE A 65 -12.65 -7.98 -7.67
C ILE A 65 -13.42 -6.84 -8.36
N PHE A 66 -13.07 -6.53 -9.61
CA PHE A 66 -13.75 -5.49 -10.39
C PHE A 66 -15.20 -5.87 -10.74
N GLY A 67 -15.47 -7.14 -11.05
CA GLY A 67 -16.82 -7.63 -11.33
C GLY A 67 -17.74 -7.57 -10.12
N GLY A 68 -17.23 -7.94 -8.93
CA GLY A 68 -18.00 -7.86 -7.69
C GLY A 68 -18.37 -6.43 -7.30
N SER A 69 -17.46 -5.46 -7.54
CA SER A 69 -17.72 -4.05 -7.23
C SER A 69 -18.71 -3.45 -8.22
N PHE A 70 -18.62 -3.83 -9.50
CA PHE A 70 -19.59 -3.42 -10.50
C PHE A 70 -21.00 -3.92 -10.14
N LEU A 71 -21.12 -5.19 -9.73
CA LEU A 71 -22.39 -5.75 -9.24
C LEU A 71 -22.94 -4.99 -8.02
N TYR A 72 -22.07 -4.53 -7.12
CA TYR A 72 -22.44 -3.71 -5.97
C TYR A 72 -23.07 -2.36 -6.37
N VAL A 73 -22.60 -1.73 -7.45
CA VAL A 73 -23.10 -0.42 -7.92
C VAL A 73 -24.25 -0.52 -8.92
N LEU A 74 -24.51 -1.69 -9.53
CA LEU A 74 -25.70 -1.86 -10.38
C LEU A 74 -27.02 -1.52 -9.67
N THR A 75 -27.03 -1.47 -8.35
CA THR A 75 -28.20 -1.08 -7.53
C THR A 75 -28.26 0.40 -7.12
N ASP A 76 -27.24 1.22 -7.41
CA ASP A 76 -27.22 2.65 -7.07
C ASP A 76 -26.70 3.49 -8.25
N TYR A 77 -27.60 4.14 -9.00
CA TYR A 77 -27.26 4.95 -10.16
C TYR A 77 -27.56 6.43 -9.89
N GLN A 78 -26.51 7.19 -9.57
CA GLN A 78 -26.47 8.65 -9.73
C GLN A 78 -25.26 8.99 -10.60
N PHE A 79 -25.51 9.19 -11.89
CA PHE A 79 -24.48 9.52 -12.87
C PHE A 79 -24.27 11.04 -12.93
N THR A 80 -23.06 11.51 -12.64
CA THR A 80 -22.66 12.90 -12.90
C THR A 80 -21.36 12.93 -13.70
N VAL A 81 -21.30 13.76 -14.74
CA VAL A 81 -20.12 13.88 -15.61
C VAL A 81 -18.88 14.32 -14.82
N ALA A 82 -19.07 15.21 -13.84
CA ALA A 82 -18.01 15.68 -12.95
C ALA A 82 -17.42 14.55 -12.11
N ALA A 83 -18.26 13.66 -11.54
CA ALA A 83 -17.77 12.52 -10.76
C ALA A 83 -16.91 11.57 -11.61
N TYR A 84 -17.31 11.29 -12.85
CA TYR A 84 -16.56 10.40 -13.73
C TYR A 84 -15.23 11.03 -14.21
N ALA A 85 -15.20 12.33 -14.47
CA ALA A 85 -13.95 13.03 -14.79
C ALA A 85 -12.95 12.96 -13.64
N TRP A 86 -13.41 13.25 -12.40
CA TRP A 86 -12.59 13.11 -11.20
C TRP A 86 -12.23 11.66 -10.90
N ALA A 87 -13.09 10.70 -11.23
CA ALA A 87 -12.81 9.28 -11.06
C ALA A 87 -11.67 8.80 -11.96
N VAL A 88 -11.63 9.25 -13.21
CA VAL A 88 -10.51 8.97 -14.12
C VAL A 88 -9.23 9.64 -13.61
N ALA A 89 -9.31 10.90 -13.17
CA ALA A 89 -8.15 11.60 -12.58
C ALA A 89 -7.61 10.86 -11.34
N TYR A 90 -8.50 10.41 -10.46
CA TYR A 90 -8.19 9.58 -9.30
C TYR A 90 -7.53 8.24 -9.68
N LEU A 91 -8.06 7.56 -10.69
CA LEU A 91 -7.54 6.26 -11.13
C LEU A 91 -6.10 6.40 -11.66
N VAL A 92 -5.84 7.44 -12.46
CA VAL A 92 -4.50 7.73 -12.99
C VAL A 92 -3.55 8.15 -11.87
N SER A 93 -3.96 9.09 -11.02
CA SER A 93 -3.12 9.59 -9.92
C SER A 93 -2.74 8.48 -8.94
N MET A 94 -3.70 7.65 -8.53
CA MET A 94 -3.46 6.51 -7.64
C MET A 94 -2.57 5.45 -8.28
N THR A 95 -2.75 5.15 -9.56
CA THR A 95 -1.89 4.19 -10.26
C THR A 95 -0.44 4.66 -10.25
N ILE A 96 -0.21 5.93 -10.57
CA ILE A 96 1.12 6.53 -10.53
C ILE A 96 1.67 6.51 -9.10
N ASP A 97 0.87 6.87 -8.10
CA ASP A 97 1.27 6.86 -6.69
C ASP A 97 1.77 5.49 -6.22
N PHE A 98 0.97 4.44 -6.41
CA PHE A 98 1.33 3.10 -5.95
C PHE A 98 2.59 2.56 -6.63
N VAL A 99 2.72 2.78 -7.94
CA VAL A 99 3.88 2.33 -8.73
C VAL A 99 5.13 3.14 -8.35
N TYR A 100 5.01 4.47 -8.26
CA TYR A 100 6.12 5.36 -7.97
C TYR A 100 6.62 5.20 -6.53
N ILE A 101 5.72 5.13 -5.54
CA ILE A 101 6.13 4.86 -4.15
C ILE A 101 6.81 3.50 -4.05
N LYS A 102 6.32 2.46 -4.74
CA LYS A 102 7.01 1.16 -4.77
C LYS A 102 8.43 1.30 -5.34
N HIS A 103 8.60 2.04 -6.43
CA HIS A 103 9.92 2.33 -6.99
C HIS A 103 10.83 3.03 -5.97
N VAL A 104 10.36 4.10 -5.34
CA VAL A 104 11.08 4.85 -4.28
C VAL A 104 11.51 3.93 -3.13
N VAL A 105 10.60 3.08 -2.64
CA VAL A 105 10.86 2.12 -1.56
C VAL A 105 11.94 1.11 -1.95
N MET A 106 11.97 0.66 -3.21
CA MET A 106 12.94 -0.33 -3.70
C MET A 106 14.31 0.29 -4.04
N THR A 107 14.36 1.55 -4.47
CA THR A 107 15.60 2.19 -4.98
C THR A 107 16.42 2.88 -3.91
N ILE A 108 15.78 3.41 -2.86
CA ILE A 108 16.45 4.34 -1.93
C ILE A 108 17.21 3.61 -0.80
N GLY A 109 16.95 2.32 -0.57
CA GLY A 109 17.71 1.50 0.37
C GLY A 109 17.59 1.90 1.85
N LEU A 110 16.70 2.84 2.19
CA LEU A 110 16.46 3.26 3.58
C LEU A 110 15.69 2.18 4.35
N ASN A 111 15.85 2.16 5.67
CA ASN A 111 14.98 1.37 6.55
C ASN A 111 13.56 1.95 6.59
N THR A 112 12.59 1.20 7.13
CA THR A 112 11.18 1.65 7.21
C THR A 112 11.06 2.97 7.98
N TRP A 113 11.77 3.16 9.08
CA TRP A 113 11.74 4.39 9.86
C TRP A 113 12.19 5.62 9.07
N GLY A 114 13.23 5.47 8.25
CA GLY A 114 13.70 6.51 7.35
C GLY A 114 12.66 6.87 6.29
N LEU A 115 12.01 5.88 5.69
CA LEU A 115 10.91 6.10 4.72
C LEU A 115 9.74 6.84 5.38
N VAL A 116 9.35 6.44 6.60
CA VAL A 116 8.29 7.10 7.38
C VAL A 116 8.67 8.54 7.69
N LEU A 117 9.89 8.78 8.18
CA LEU A 117 10.36 10.12 8.53
C LEU A 117 10.36 11.05 7.32
N TYR A 118 10.93 10.62 6.19
CA TYR A 118 10.97 11.44 4.98
C TYR A 118 9.57 11.72 4.43
N ASN A 119 8.68 10.71 4.40
CA ASN A 119 7.32 10.90 3.92
C ASN A 119 6.53 11.91 4.78
N ASN A 120 6.62 11.81 6.10
CA ASN A 120 5.91 12.73 7.01
C ASN A 120 6.52 14.13 7.01
N LEU A 121 7.86 14.24 6.94
CA LEU A 121 8.54 15.53 6.84
C LEU A 121 8.18 16.25 5.54
N GLU A 122 8.09 15.52 4.44
CA GLU A 122 7.74 16.08 3.14
C GLU A 122 6.26 16.49 3.08
N ALA A 123 5.36 15.68 3.65
CA ALA A 123 3.96 16.06 3.84
C ALA A 123 3.83 17.35 4.68
N LEU A 124 4.64 17.49 5.74
CA LEU A 124 4.69 18.71 6.55
C LEU A 124 5.17 19.93 5.73
N LEU A 125 6.09 19.75 4.77
CA LEU A 125 6.54 20.81 3.88
C LEU A 125 5.46 21.23 2.86
N LEU A 126 4.60 20.31 2.42
CA LEU A 126 3.50 20.59 1.49
C LEU A 126 2.25 21.15 2.20
N PHE A 127 2.08 20.90 3.50
CA PHE A 127 0.93 21.33 4.29
C PHE A 127 0.59 22.84 4.18
N PRO A 128 1.54 23.80 4.22
CA PRO A 128 1.23 25.21 4.06
C PRO A 128 0.63 25.56 2.69
N ILE A 129 1.05 24.85 1.64
CA ILE A 129 0.56 25.04 0.28
C ILE A 129 -0.88 24.53 0.19
N GLU A 130 -1.16 23.37 0.80
CA GLU A 130 -2.52 22.82 0.90
C GLU A 130 -3.47 23.78 1.61
N LEU A 131 -3.07 24.34 2.75
CA LEU A 131 -3.87 25.32 3.49
C LEU A 131 -4.21 26.58 2.66
N LEU A 132 -3.29 27.01 1.79
CA LEU A 132 -3.52 28.12 0.87
C LEU A 132 -4.53 27.76 -0.22
N ILE A 133 -4.39 26.57 -0.83
CA ILE A 133 -5.25 26.11 -1.93
C ILE A 133 -6.68 25.86 -1.45
N MET A 134 -6.86 25.23 -0.29
CA MET A 134 -8.19 24.96 0.28
C MET A 134 -8.85 26.21 0.90
N GLY A 135 -8.11 27.32 1.05
CA GLY A 135 -8.63 28.57 1.62
C GLY A 135 -8.88 28.51 3.14
N GLU A 136 -8.44 27.43 3.80
CA GLU A 136 -8.64 27.15 5.22
C GLU A 136 -7.93 28.16 6.12
N LEU A 137 -6.86 28.81 5.64
CA LEU A 137 -6.13 29.84 6.41
C LEU A 137 -7.02 30.98 6.91
N LYS A 138 -8.06 31.34 6.14
CA LYS A 138 -9.00 32.40 6.54
C LYS A 138 -9.95 31.93 7.66
N LYS A 139 -10.34 30.65 7.64
CA LYS A 139 -11.20 30.04 8.68
C LYS A 139 -10.42 29.85 9.97
N ILE A 140 -9.21 29.30 9.88
CA ILE A 140 -8.29 29.11 11.02
C ILE A 140 -8.04 30.44 11.74
N LYS A 141 -7.79 31.53 11.00
CA LYS A 141 -7.58 32.85 11.61
C LYS A 141 -8.81 33.36 12.36
N HIS A 142 -10.01 33.06 11.87
CA HIS A 142 -11.28 33.44 12.50
C HIS A 142 -11.56 32.61 13.75
N GLU A 143 -11.34 31.30 13.71
CA GLU A 143 -11.58 30.38 14.83
C GLU A 143 -10.54 30.54 15.95
N ILE A 144 -9.25 30.76 15.63
CA ILE A 144 -8.21 31.06 16.62
C ILE A 144 -8.52 32.32 17.45
N THR A 145 -9.26 33.27 16.88
CA THR A 145 -9.63 34.50 17.60
C THR A 145 -10.90 34.38 18.44
N VAL A 146 -11.70 33.32 18.25
CA VAL A 146 -13.04 33.20 18.84
C VAL A 146 -13.14 32.05 19.85
N GLU A 147 -12.43 30.93 19.64
CA GLU A 147 -12.44 29.77 20.54
C GLU A 147 -11.06 29.53 21.19
N SER A 148 -11.05 29.39 22.52
CA SER A 148 -9.83 29.27 23.34
C SER A 148 -9.63 27.87 23.94
N ASP A 149 -10.42 26.88 23.53
CA ASP A 149 -10.50 25.55 24.18
C ASP A 149 -9.61 24.48 23.51
N TRP A 150 -8.55 24.91 22.81
CA TRP A 150 -7.59 24.04 22.11
C TRP A 150 -6.87 23.03 23.02
N TYR A 151 -6.82 23.30 24.32
CA TYR A 151 -6.16 22.45 25.32
C TYR A 151 -7.12 21.49 26.02
N GLU A 152 -8.41 21.51 25.66
CA GLU A 152 -9.36 20.58 26.25
C GLU A 152 -9.03 19.14 25.89
N MET A 153 -9.24 18.25 26.86
CA MET A 153 -9.00 16.82 26.68
C MET A 153 -9.84 16.24 25.53
N GLN A 154 -11.00 16.83 25.23
CA GLN A 154 -11.87 16.42 24.13
C GLN A 154 -11.27 16.70 22.75
N VAL A 155 -10.31 17.64 22.64
CA VAL A 155 -9.61 17.97 21.40
C VAL A 155 -8.25 17.27 21.35
N VAL A 156 -7.47 17.40 22.42
CA VAL A 156 -6.09 16.87 22.47
C VAL A 156 -6.06 15.35 22.37
N LEU A 157 -7.00 14.64 23.03
CA LEU A 157 -6.99 13.18 23.03
C LEU A 157 -7.31 12.57 21.65
N PRO A 158 -8.39 12.96 20.94
CA PRO A 158 -8.64 12.47 19.59
C PRO A 158 -7.53 12.83 18.60
N VAL A 159 -6.97 14.05 18.69
CA VAL A 159 -5.85 14.46 17.84
C VAL A 159 -4.62 13.60 18.12
N GLY A 160 -4.25 13.42 19.39
CA GLY A 160 -3.13 12.56 19.78
C GLY A 160 -3.29 11.11 19.32
N LEU A 161 -4.49 10.55 19.47
CA LEU A 161 -4.80 9.21 18.97
C LEU A 161 -4.73 9.13 17.44
N SER A 162 -5.23 10.15 16.73
CA SER A 162 -5.15 10.20 15.26
C SER A 162 -3.70 10.24 14.76
N CYS A 163 -2.82 10.99 15.45
CA CYS A 163 -1.39 11.02 15.15
C CYS A 163 -0.73 9.66 15.40
N LEU A 164 -1.07 8.99 16.52
CA LEU A 164 -0.56 7.65 16.83
C LEU A 164 -0.96 6.63 15.77
N PHE A 165 -2.24 6.59 15.39
CA PHE A 165 -2.72 5.69 14.33
C PHE A 165 -2.16 6.08 12.96
N GLY A 166 -2.02 7.37 12.66
CA GLY A 166 -1.39 7.86 11.43
C GLY A 166 0.06 7.39 11.31
N LEU A 167 0.84 7.48 12.39
CA LEU A 167 2.21 6.96 12.45
C LEU A 167 2.24 5.44 12.26
N ALA A 168 1.34 4.70 12.93
CA ALA A 168 1.24 3.26 12.78
C ALA A 168 0.90 2.85 11.33
N ILE A 169 -0.09 3.49 10.71
CA ILE A 169 -0.46 3.27 9.31
C ILE A 169 0.71 3.57 8.37
N SER A 170 1.46 4.66 8.62
CA SER A 170 2.64 4.99 7.83
C SER A 170 3.71 3.91 7.96
N PHE A 171 4.02 3.47 9.19
CA PHE A 171 5.05 2.46 9.44
C PHE A 171 4.70 1.09 8.84
N PHE A 172 3.51 0.57 9.15
CA PHE A 172 3.06 -0.72 8.63
C PHE A 172 2.81 -0.65 7.12
N GLY A 173 2.34 0.49 6.61
CA GLY A 173 2.17 0.72 5.17
C GLY A 173 3.47 0.62 4.40
N PHE A 174 4.54 1.29 4.84
CA PHE A 174 5.85 1.16 4.21
C PHE A 174 6.49 -0.21 4.41
N SER A 175 6.34 -0.82 5.59
CA SER A 175 6.80 -2.19 5.85
C SER A 175 6.14 -3.19 4.90
N CYS A 176 4.83 -3.06 4.69
CA CYS A 176 4.08 -3.89 3.77
C CYS A 176 4.52 -3.64 2.32
N ARG A 177 4.64 -2.38 1.88
CA ARG A 177 5.14 -2.04 0.53
C ARG A 177 6.54 -2.59 0.25
N ARG A 178 7.37 -2.85 1.27
CA ARG A 178 8.64 -3.56 1.10
C ARG A 178 8.44 -5.05 0.88
N ALA A 179 7.58 -5.68 1.69
CA ALA A 179 7.37 -7.12 1.70
C ALA A 179 6.57 -7.65 0.50
N ILE A 180 5.62 -6.87 -0.04
CA ILE A 180 4.74 -7.30 -1.13
C ILE A 180 4.83 -6.38 -2.35
N SER A 181 4.29 -6.83 -3.49
CA SER A 181 4.22 -6.05 -4.73
C SER A 181 3.31 -4.81 -4.58
N ALA A 182 3.46 -3.82 -5.47
CA ALA A 182 2.58 -2.66 -5.52
C ALA A 182 1.13 -3.11 -5.73
N THR A 183 0.92 -4.06 -6.66
CA THR A 183 -0.38 -4.67 -6.91
C THR A 183 -0.94 -5.33 -5.66
N GLY A 184 -0.13 -6.13 -4.96
CA GLY A 184 -0.56 -6.82 -3.73
C GLY A 184 -0.95 -5.83 -2.63
N PHE A 185 -0.21 -4.72 -2.50
CA PHE A 185 -0.55 -3.65 -1.55
C PHE A 185 -1.90 -3.01 -1.87
N THR A 186 -2.21 -2.78 -3.15
CA THR A 186 -3.53 -2.25 -3.54
C THR A 186 -4.67 -3.22 -3.26
N VAL A 187 -4.48 -4.52 -3.55
CA VAL A 187 -5.48 -5.55 -3.27
C VAL A 187 -5.74 -5.66 -1.77
N LEU A 188 -4.67 -5.66 -0.94
CA LEU A 188 -4.79 -5.66 0.52
C LEU A 188 -5.61 -4.46 1.02
N GLY A 189 -5.36 -3.26 0.48
CA GLY A 189 -6.11 -2.05 0.81
C GLY A 189 -7.60 -2.16 0.47
N ILE A 190 -7.93 -2.74 -0.69
CA ILE A 190 -9.32 -2.96 -1.11
C ILE A 190 -10.01 -3.96 -0.18
N VAL A 191 -9.38 -5.10 0.10
CA VAL A 191 -9.95 -6.12 1.01
C VAL A 191 -10.19 -5.52 2.40
N ASN A 192 -9.26 -4.74 2.94
CA ASN A 192 -9.42 -4.07 4.23
C ASN A 192 -10.60 -3.06 4.23
N LYS A 193 -10.75 -2.28 3.16
CA LYS A 193 -11.87 -1.34 3.01
C LYS A 193 -13.20 -2.09 2.94
N LEU A 194 -13.28 -3.16 2.15
CA LEU A 194 -14.49 -3.97 2.02
C LEU A 194 -14.85 -4.67 3.33
N LEU A 195 -13.87 -5.18 4.07
CA LEU A 195 -14.08 -5.74 5.41
C LEU A 195 -14.69 -4.70 6.35
N THR A 196 -14.21 -3.47 6.31
CA THR A 196 -14.78 -2.36 7.10
C THR A 196 -16.24 -2.10 6.73
N VAL A 197 -16.58 -2.16 5.44
CA VAL A 197 -17.98 -2.02 4.98
C VAL A 197 -18.84 -3.18 5.49
N VAL A 198 -18.34 -4.42 5.44
CA VAL A 198 -19.06 -5.59 5.97
C VAL A 198 -19.31 -5.44 7.48
N ILE A 199 -18.28 -5.06 8.25
CA ILE A 199 -18.44 -4.81 9.70
C ILE A 199 -19.49 -3.73 9.95
N ASN A 200 -19.45 -2.63 9.18
CA ASN A 200 -20.43 -1.56 9.30
C ASN A 200 -21.88 -2.05 9.02
N LEU A 201 -22.08 -2.92 8.02
CA LEU A 201 -23.40 -3.51 7.73
C LEU A 201 -23.85 -4.52 8.79
N VAL A 202 -22.92 -5.18 9.49
CA VAL A 202 -23.25 -6.12 10.58
C VAL A 202 -23.59 -5.38 11.88
N VAL A 203 -22.91 -4.26 12.15
CA VAL A 203 -23.09 -3.48 13.39
C VAL A 203 -24.29 -2.54 13.32
N TRP A 204 -24.59 -1.97 12.15
CA TRP A 204 -25.73 -1.09 11.96
C TRP A 204 -26.83 -1.78 11.15
N ASP A 205 -28.09 -1.71 11.63
CA ASP A 205 -29.31 -2.20 10.95
C ASP A 205 -29.70 -1.38 9.71
N LYS A 206 -28.74 -1.05 8.85
CA LYS A 206 -29.00 -0.43 7.54
C LYS A 206 -28.99 -1.54 6.50
N HIS A 207 -30.19 -1.96 6.09
CA HIS A 207 -30.38 -2.97 5.04
C HIS A 207 -29.76 -2.52 3.72
N SER A 208 -28.48 -2.85 3.49
CA SER A 208 -27.93 -2.90 2.13
C SER A 208 -28.75 -3.92 1.33
N THR A 209 -28.96 -3.64 0.05
CA THR A 209 -29.66 -4.58 -0.84
C THR A 209 -28.90 -5.91 -0.84
N PHE A 210 -29.64 -7.04 -0.86
CA PHE A 210 -29.04 -8.38 -0.89
C PHE A 210 -28.00 -8.54 -2.03
N VAL A 211 -28.25 -7.88 -3.17
CA VAL A 211 -27.35 -7.81 -4.32
C VAL A 211 -26.03 -7.10 -3.97
N GLY A 212 -26.09 -5.99 -3.22
CA GLY A 212 -24.90 -5.29 -2.75
C GLY A 212 -24.06 -6.16 -1.81
N THR A 213 -24.69 -6.83 -0.84
CA THR A 213 -23.98 -7.76 0.04
C THR A 213 -23.29 -8.89 -0.74
N LEU A 214 -23.97 -9.46 -1.75
CA LEU A 214 -23.38 -10.47 -2.62
C LEU A 214 -22.18 -9.93 -3.41
N GLY A 215 -22.28 -8.72 -3.97
CA GLY A 215 -21.17 -8.05 -4.65
C GLY A 215 -19.94 -7.87 -3.75
N LEU A 216 -20.13 -7.45 -2.50
CA LEU A 216 -19.05 -7.32 -1.51
C LEU A 216 -18.37 -8.67 -1.21
N LEU A 217 -19.15 -9.75 -1.06
CA LEU A 217 -18.62 -11.09 -0.83
C LEU A 217 -17.81 -11.60 -2.03
N ILE A 218 -18.28 -11.35 -3.25
CA ILE A 218 -17.54 -11.68 -4.49
C ILE A 218 -16.21 -10.91 -4.54
N CYS A 219 -16.20 -9.62 -4.18
CA CYS A 219 -14.96 -8.85 -4.11
C CYS A 219 -13.96 -9.44 -3.09
N MET A 220 -14.43 -9.80 -1.91
CA MET A 220 -13.59 -10.45 -0.89
C MET A 220 -13.03 -11.78 -1.37
N PHE A 221 -13.86 -12.60 -2.02
CA PHE A 221 -13.44 -13.85 -2.62
C PHE A 221 -12.36 -13.63 -3.70
N GLY A 222 -12.52 -12.59 -4.54
CA GLY A 222 -11.49 -12.16 -5.50
C GLY A 222 -10.15 -11.82 -4.83
N GLY A 223 -10.18 -11.15 -3.66
CA GLY A 223 -8.99 -10.88 -2.86
C GLY A 223 -8.29 -12.16 -2.36
N VAL A 224 -9.07 -13.15 -1.90
CA VAL A 224 -8.53 -14.46 -1.49
C VAL A 224 -7.92 -15.21 -2.67
N MET A 225 -8.59 -15.21 -3.83
CA MET A 225 -8.04 -15.79 -5.05
C MET A 225 -6.74 -15.10 -5.49
N TYR A 226 -6.67 -13.77 -5.35
CA TYR A 226 -5.46 -13.02 -5.66
C TYR A 226 -4.31 -13.50 -4.77
N GLN A 227 -4.51 -13.57 -3.46
CA GLN A 227 -3.51 -14.07 -2.52
C GLN A 227 -3.02 -15.47 -2.91
N GLN A 228 -3.94 -16.39 -3.19
CA GLN A 228 -3.58 -17.75 -3.63
C GLN A 228 -2.82 -17.78 -4.96
N SER A 229 -3.05 -16.81 -5.85
CA SER A 229 -2.35 -16.72 -7.13
C SER A 229 -0.91 -16.21 -6.99
N THR A 230 -0.64 -15.41 -5.96
CA THR A 230 0.66 -14.78 -5.71
C THR A 230 1.55 -15.55 -4.74
N VAL A 231 0.96 -16.41 -3.89
CA VAL A 231 1.73 -17.33 -3.04
C VAL A 231 2.45 -18.31 -3.96
N LYS A 232 3.74 -18.10 -4.19
CA LYS A 232 4.61 -19.11 -4.77
C LYS A 232 4.48 -20.36 -3.89
N LYS A 233 4.04 -21.48 -4.45
CA LYS A 233 4.28 -22.78 -3.80
C LYS A 233 5.80 -22.84 -3.57
N PRO A 234 6.28 -23.30 -2.40
CA PRO A 234 7.70 -23.42 -2.18
C PRO A 234 8.23 -24.46 -3.18
N THR A 235 8.76 -23.98 -4.31
CA THR A 235 9.71 -24.73 -5.11
C THR A 235 11.00 -24.70 -4.31
N GLN A 236 11.56 -25.88 -4.04
CA GLN A 236 12.67 -26.16 -3.11
C GLN A 236 14.03 -25.49 -3.42
N GLU A 237 14.08 -24.38 -4.14
CA GLU A 237 15.34 -23.77 -4.59
C GLU A 237 15.36 -22.26 -4.34
N GLU A 238 15.42 -21.88 -3.06
CA GLU A 238 15.98 -20.60 -2.62
C GLU A 238 16.48 -20.85 -1.20
N LYS A 239 17.65 -21.48 -1.09
CA LYS A 239 18.41 -21.49 0.17
C LYS A 239 18.92 -20.05 0.39
N PRO A 240 18.72 -19.45 1.57
CA PRO A 240 19.28 -18.14 1.90
C PRO A 240 20.79 -18.14 1.66
N GLN A 241 21.33 -17.06 1.07
CA GLN A 241 22.77 -16.86 0.82
C GLN A 241 23.65 -17.10 2.07
N GLU A 242 23.08 -16.98 3.27
CA GLU A 242 23.75 -17.33 4.54
C GLU A 242 24.15 -18.81 4.63
N GLU A 243 23.32 -19.75 4.12
CA GLU A 243 23.65 -21.19 4.12
C GLU A 243 24.77 -21.55 3.12
N GLU A 244 24.95 -20.76 2.06
CA GLU A 244 26.00 -20.98 1.06
C GLU A 244 27.34 -20.39 1.53
N GLU A 245 27.29 -19.24 2.20
CA GLU A 245 28.46 -18.60 2.82
C GLU A 245 28.96 -19.39 4.05
N GLU A 246 28.06 -19.92 4.89
CA GLU A 246 28.40 -20.78 6.03
C GLU A 246 29.00 -22.12 5.57
N LYS A 247 28.48 -22.71 4.49
CA LYS A 247 29.08 -23.92 3.87
C LYS A 247 30.42 -23.66 3.21
N LEU A 248 30.62 -22.50 2.60
CA LEU A 248 31.92 -22.11 2.03
C LEU A 248 32.97 -21.91 3.13
N LEU A 249 32.58 -21.35 4.27
CA LEU A 249 33.43 -21.21 5.46
C LEU A 249 33.75 -22.58 6.08
N GLU A 250 32.76 -23.46 6.29
CA GLU A 250 32.99 -24.82 6.79
C GLU A 250 33.87 -25.65 5.83
N MET A 251 33.73 -25.46 4.52
CA MET A 251 34.57 -26.13 3.52
C MET A 251 36.01 -25.59 3.51
N GLN A 252 36.23 -24.30 3.81
CA GLN A 252 37.56 -23.72 3.96
C GLN A 252 38.23 -24.22 5.25
N GLU A 253 37.51 -24.24 6.37
CA GLU A 253 38.00 -24.68 7.67
C GLU A 253 38.35 -26.20 7.66
N ASN A 254 37.54 -27.03 7.00
CA ASN A 254 37.87 -28.44 6.78
C ASN A 254 39.10 -28.63 5.87
N LYS A 255 39.35 -27.73 4.92
CA LYS A 255 40.52 -27.83 4.02
C LYS A 255 41.80 -27.47 4.76
N GLU A 256 41.78 -26.44 5.59
CA GLU A 256 42.92 -26.02 6.41
C GLU A 256 43.29 -27.07 7.45
N SER A 257 42.30 -27.64 8.15
CA SER A 257 42.54 -28.73 9.11
C SER A 257 43.08 -30.01 8.45
N ILE A 258 42.65 -30.38 7.24
CA ILE A 258 43.22 -31.52 6.50
C ILE A 258 44.66 -31.26 6.05
N VAL A 259 45.02 -30.00 5.76
CA VAL A 259 46.40 -29.62 5.39
C VAL A 259 47.31 -29.68 6.62
N GLU A 260 46.86 -29.17 7.76
CA GLU A 260 47.61 -29.17 9.02
C GLU A 260 47.90 -30.61 9.50
N VAL A 261 46.90 -31.49 9.48
CA VAL A 261 47.08 -32.92 9.81
C VAL A 261 48.05 -33.63 8.87
N LYS A 262 48.11 -33.25 7.58
CA LYS A 262 49.06 -33.83 6.62
C LYS A 262 50.49 -33.32 6.81
N GLU A 263 50.67 -32.12 7.33
CA GLU A 263 51.99 -31.59 7.67
C GLU A 263 52.53 -32.25 8.94
N ASP A 264 51.70 -32.43 9.97
CA ASP A 264 52.09 -33.10 11.21
C ASP A 264 52.49 -34.57 11.00
N VAL A 265 51.73 -35.31 10.19
CA VAL A 265 52.07 -36.72 9.86
C VAL A 265 53.38 -36.82 9.07
N LYS A 266 53.72 -35.83 8.24
CA LYS A 266 55.00 -35.77 7.51
C LYS A 266 56.19 -35.44 8.39
N VAL A 267 55.97 -34.79 9.53
CA VAL A 267 57.02 -34.47 10.51
C VAL A 267 57.31 -35.67 11.41
N GLU A 268 56.29 -36.45 11.80
CA GLU A 268 56.48 -37.70 12.55
C GLU A 268 57.19 -38.81 11.74
N GLU A 269 56.96 -38.93 10.43
CA GLU A 269 57.66 -39.92 9.58
C GLU A 269 59.15 -39.61 9.33
N LYS A 270 59.67 -38.45 9.77
CA LYS A 270 61.05 -38.00 9.55
C LYS A 270 61.95 -38.02 10.79
N VAL A 271 61.49 -38.58 11.91
CA VAL A 271 62.26 -38.74 13.16
C VAL A 271 62.64 -40.19 13.38
#